data_AF-A0A6J1S4Y6-F1
#
_entry.id   AF-A0A6J1S4Y6-F1
#
_cell.length_a   1.000
_cell.length_b   1.000
_cell.length_c   1.000
_cell.angle_alpha   90.00
_cell.angle_beta   90.00
_cell.angle_gamma   90.00
#
_symmetry.space_group_name_H-M   'P 1'
#
loop_
_entity.id
_entity.type
_entity.pdbx_description
1 polymer ?
#
loop_
_entity_poly.entity_id
_entity_poly.type
_entity_poly.pdbx_seq_one_letter_code
_entity_poly.pdbx_strand_id
1 'polypeptide(L)'
;MWNFRSKKLARLLRNYPGYKTIGEFAFLPVFFVGGAALEYVMINWHFGEVNFYRTFKRRQAKEQAEAIVHQYLAKKNQVES
;
A
#
# COMPACT_ATOMS: atom_id res chain seq x y z
N MET A 1 -7.22 32.19 15.43
CA MET A 1 -7.04 31.40 16.68
C MET A 1 -7.61 30.02 16.41
N TRP A 2 -6.76 29.02 16.16
CA TRP A 2 -7.22 27.67 15.78
C TRP A 2 -7.83 26.95 16.99
N ASN A 3 -9.11 26.57 16.90
CA ASN A 3 -9.83 25.86 17.95
C ASN A 3 -9.60 24.34 17.81
N PHE A 4 -8.60 23.81 18.51
CA PHE A 4 -8.46 22.37 18.71
C PHE A 4 -9.61 21.86 19.58
N ARG A 5 -10.61 21.20 18.96
CA ARG A 5 -11.82 20.67 19.63
C ARG A 5 -11.54 19.63 20.73
N SER A 6 -10.35 19.02 20.78
CA SER A 6 -9.99 18.01 21.79
C SER A 6 -8.81 18.47 22.66
N LYS A 7 -9.09 18.71 23.95
CA LYS A 7 -8.08 19.14 24.94
C LYS A 7 -6.97 18.11 25.15
N LYS A 8 -7.26 16.82 24.94
CA LYS A 8 -6.27 15.73 25.08
C LYS A 8 -5.27 15.73 23.93
N LEU A 9 -5.76 15.84 22.68
CA LEU A 9 -4.87 16.00 21.52
C LEU A 9 -4.01 17.26 21.67
N ALA A 10 -4.62 18.41 21.99
CA ALA A 10 -3.87 19.67 22.15
C ALA A 10 -2.75 19.57 23.19
N ARG A 11 -2.97 18.83 24.29
CA ARG A 11 -1.94 18.63 25.33
C ARG A 11 -0.82 17.70 24.85
N LEU A 12 -1.13 16.63 24.12
CA LEU A 12 -0.13 15.74 23.52
C LEU A 12 0.71 16.46 22.47
N LEU A 13 0.06 17.21 21.57
CA LEU A 13 0.74 17.97 20.51
C LEU A 13 1.69 19.02 21.12
N ARG A 14 1.26 19.72 22.17
CA ARG A 14 2.08 20.74 22.85
C ARG A 14 3.27 20.16 23.62
N ASN A 15 3.23 18.89 24.01
CA ASN A 15 4.33 18.21 24.71
C ASN A 15 5.39 17.67 23.74
N TYR A 16 5.17 17.76 22.43
CA TYR A 16 6.11 17.31 21.42
C TYR A 16 7.27 18.32 21.25
N PRO A 17 8.53 17.89 21.38
CA PRO A 17 9.68 18.77 21.20
C PRO A 17 9.72 19.28 19.76
N GLY A 18 9.74 20.61 19.58
CA GLY A 18 9.72 21.25 18.26
C GLY A 18 8.35 21.75 17.78
N TYR A 19 7.25 21.45 18.49
CA TYR A 19 5.93 22.01 18.13
C TYR A 19 5.89 23.54 18.21
N LYS A 20 6.63 24.14 19.16
CA LYS A 20 6.69 25.60 19.31
C LYS A 20 7.42 26.33 18.18
N THR A 21 8.33 25.65 17.48
CA THR A 21 9.15 26.25 16.41
C THR A 21 8.69 25.84 15.02
N ILE A 22 8.17 24.62 14.85
CA ILE A 22 7.82 24.02 13.55
C ILE A 22 6.28 23.91 13.37
N GLY A 23 5.51 24.04 14.45
CA GLY A 23 4.04 24.00 14.39
C GLY A 23 3.50 22.63 13.99
N GLU A 24 2.46 22.62 13.15
CA GLU A 24 1.78 21.41 12.68
C GLU A 24 2.69 20.49 11.84
N PHE A 25 3.79 21.02 11.28
CA PHE A 25 4.77 20.23 10.51
C PHE A 25 5.66 19.35 11.39
N ALA A 26 5.64 19.51 12.72
CA ALA A 26 6.39 18.66 13.64
C ALA A 26 5.95 17.19 13.61
N PHE A 27 4.77 16.89 13.05
CA PHE A 27 4.26 15.53 12.84
C PHE A 27 4.71 14.90 11.52
N LEU A 28 5.30 15.68 10.62
CA LEU A 28 5.76 15.18 9.32
C LEU A 28 6.72 13.98 9.43
N PRO A 29 7.70 13.97 10.36
CA PRO A 29 8.57 12.80 10.55
C PRO A 29 7.80 11.55 10.97
N VAL A 30 6.71 11.69 11.73
CA VAL A 30 5.87 10.55 12.15
C VAL A 30 5.18 9.93 10.94
N PHE A 31 4.64 10.75 10.05
CA PHE A 31 4.05 10.27 8.80
C PHE A 31 5.09 9.66 7.86
N PHE A 32 6.30 10.22 7.81
CA PHE A 32 7.40 9.67 7.01
C PHE A 32 7.82 8.28 7.50
N VAL A 33 8.07 8.15 8.81
CA VAL A 33 8.41 6.85 9.42
C VAL A 33 7.24 5.87 9.32
N GLY A 34 6.00 6.35 9.49
CA GLY A 34 4.80 5.53 9.29
C GLY A 34 4.65 5.02 7.86
N GLY A 35 4.95 5.85 6.86
CA GLY A 35 4.99 5.46 5.45
C GLY A 35 6.06 4.41 5.17
N ALA A 36 7.29 4.64 5.65
CA ALA A 36 8.37 3.66 5.54
C ALA A 36 8.05 2.35 6.27
N ALA A 37 7.39 2.42 7.43
CA ALA A 37 6.92 1.25 8.16
C ALA A 37 5.83 0.50 7.39
N LEU A 38 4.91 1.21 6.72
CA LEU A 38 3.91 0.60 5.86
C LEU A 38 4.56 -0.14 4.68
N GLU A 39 5.52 0.50 4.01
CA GLU A 39 6.30 -0.13 2.93
C GLU A 39 7.07 -1.35 3.44
N TYR A 40 7.73 -1.22 4.59
CA TYR A 40 8.44 -2.32 5.24
C TYR A 40 7.49 -3.46 5.58
N VAL A 41 6.31 -3.15 6.13
CA VAL A 41 5.27 -4.14 6.42
C VAL A 41 4.81 -4.79 5.11
N MET A 42 4.48 -4.04 4.07
CA MET A 42 4.09 -4.61 2.77
C MET A 42 5.15 -5.54 2.19
N ILE A 43 6.44 -5.20 2.35
CA ILE A 43 7.56 -6.01 1.86
C ILE A 43 7.83 -7.21 2.78
N ASN A 44 7.80 -7.05 4.09
CA ASN A 44 8.14 -8.10 5.08
C ASN A 44 6.94 -8.89 5.59
N TRP A 45 5.71 -8.60 5.15
CA TRP A 45 4.52 -9.41 5.45
C TRP A 45 4.56 -10.74 4.69
N HIS A 46 5.55 -11.55 5.05
CA HIS A 46 5.79 -12.92 4.63
C HIS A 46 5.70 -13.86 5.85
N PHE A 47 5.00 -13.45 6.91
CA PHE A 47 4.80 -14.28 8.10
C PHE A 47 3.62 -15.23 7.91
N GLY A 48 3.95 -16.50 7.65
CA GLY A 48 3.11 -17.65 8.01
C GLY A 48 1.96 -17.97 7.05
N GLU A 49 2.25 -18.80 6.04
CA GLU A 49 1.32 -19.72 5.34
C GLU A 49 0.13 -19.18 4.53
N VAL A 50 -0.41 -17.98 4.77
CA VAL A 50 -1.51 -17.41 3.97
C VAL A 50 -1.00 -16.38 2.97
N ASN A 51 -0.45 -16.93 1.90
CA ASN A 51 -0.09 -16.28 0.65
C ASN A 51 -1.27 -15.50 0.00
N PHE A 52 -1.72 -14.40 0.58
CA PHE A 52 -2.72 -13.51 -0.02
C PHE A 52 -2.25 -13.02 -1.41
N TYR A 53 -0.96 -12.71 -1.55
CA TYR A 53 -0.35 -12.25 -2.79
C TYR A 53 -0.25 -13.36 -3.85
N ARG A 54 0.09 -14.58 -3.46
CA ARG A 54 0.14 -15.73 -4.39
C ARG A 54 -1.26 -16.10 -4.87
N THR A 55 -2.28 -15.97 -4.03
CA THR A 55 -3.68 -16.26 -4.42
C THR A 55 -4.19 -15.23 -5.43
N PHE A 56 -3.89 -13.95 -5.22
CA PHE A 56 -4.24 -12.89 -6.15
C PHE A 56 -3.45 -13.00 -7.46
N LYS A 57 -2.12 -13.16 -7.40
CA LYS A 57 -1.28 -13.34 -8.61
C LYS A 57 -1.58 -14.62 -9.38
N ARG A 58 -2.00 -15.71 -8.71
CA ARG A 58 -2.36 -16.96 -9.38
C ARG A 58 -3.64 -16.82 -10.23
N ARG A 59 -4.55 -15.90 -9.87
CA ARG A 59 -5.72 -15.59 -10.72
C ARG A 59 -5.31 -14.79 -11.96
N GLN A 60 -4.52 -13.71 -11.79
CA GLN A 60 -4.01 -12.93 -12.93
C GLN A 60 -3.15 -13.76 -13.89
N ALA A 61 -2.26 -14.63 -13.38
CA ALA A 61 -1.41 -15.46 -14.22
C ALA A 61 -2.23 -16.47 -15.05
N LYS A 62 -3.33 -17.00 -14.50
CA LYS A 62 -4.23 -17.88 -15.26
C LYS A 62 -4.95 -17.14 -16.36
N GLU A 63 -5.50 -15.97 -16.05
CA GLU A 63 -6.24 -15.14 -17.02
C GLU A 63 -5.36 -14.71 -18.20
N GLN A 64 -4.10 -14.33 -17.93
CA GLN A 64 -3.13 -14.03 -18.99
C GLN A 64 -2.75 -15.25 -19.83
N ALA A 65 -2.56 -16.42 -19.20
CA ALA A 65 -2.23 -17.65 -19.92
C ALA A 65 -3.39 -18.10 -20.83
N GLU A 66 -4.63 -18.03 -20.35
CA GLU A 66 -5.83 -18.37 -21.12
C GLU A 66 -6.03 -17.40 -22.31
N ALA A 67 -5.79 -16.09 -22.10
CA ALA A 67 -5.86 -15.11 -23.18
C ALA A 67 -4.82 -15.36 -24.28
N ILE A 68 -3.59 -15.71 -23.92
CA ILE A 68 -2.54 -16.06 -24.87
C ILE A 68 -2.94 -17.31 -25.66
N VAL A 69 -3.38 -18.37 -24.99
CA VAL A 69 -3.80 -19.63 -25.66
C VAL A 69 -4.96 -19.36 -26.63
N HIS A 70 -5.97 -18.59 -26.23
CA HIS A 70 -7.08 -18.24 -27.11
C HIS A 70 -6.64 -17.42 -28.34
N GLN A 71 -5.70 -16.48 -28.18
CA GLN A 71 -5.13 -15.75 -29.33
C GLN A 71 -4.34 -16.67 -30.27
N TYR A 72 -3.57 -17.61 -29.73
CA TYR A 72 -2.86 -18.60 -30.55
C TYR A 72 -3.82 -19.50 -31.32
N LEU A 73 -4.89 -19.98 -30.70
CA LEU A 73 -5.91 -20.80 -31.35
C LEU A 73 -6.69 -20.01 -32.42
N ALA A 74 -7.07 -18.76 -32.13
CA ALA A 74 -7.75 -17.89 -33.10
C ALA A 74 -6.87 -17.59 -34.32
N LYS A 75 -5.58 -17.32 -34.09
CA LYS A 75 -4.60 -17.08 -35.16
C LYS A 75 -4.35 -18.35 -35.97
N LYS A 76 -4.29 -19.51 -35.33
CA LYS A 76 -4.12 -20.80 -36.03
C LYS A 76 -5.33 -21.11 -36.93
N ASN A 77 -6.55 -20.93 -36.44
CA ASN A 77 -7.76 -21.18 -37.22
C ASN A 77 -7.86 -20.27 -38.45
N GLN A 78 -7.39 -19.02 -38.37
CA GLN A 78 -7.34 -18.10 -39.52
C GLN A 78 -6.27 -18.45 -40.58
N VAL A 79 -5.26 -19.25 -40.23
CA VAL A 79 -4.17 -19.63 -41.15
C VAL A 79 -4.46 -20.97 -41.82
N GLU A 80 -5.28 -21.82 -41.21
CA GLU A 80 -5.69 -23.13 -41.74
C GLU A 80 -7.01 -23.09 -42.56
N SER A 81 -7.65 -21.92 -42.69
CA SER A 81 -8.83 -21.69 -43.56
C SER A 81 -8.52 -20.73 -44.71
#